data_AF-A0A382A8V5-F1
#
_entry.id   AF-A0A382A8V5-F1
#
_cell.length_a   1.000
_cell.length_b   1.000
_cell.length_c   1.000
_cell.angle_alpha   90.00
_cell.angle_beta   90.00
_cell.angle_gamma   90.00
#
_symmetry.space_group_name_H-M   'P 1'
#
loop_
_entity.id
_entity.type
_entity.pdbx_description
1 polymer ?
#
loop_
_entity_poly.entity_id
_entity_poly.type
_entity_poly.pdbx_seq_one_letter_code
_entity_poly.pdbx_strand_id
1 'polypeptide(L)'
;MSDQIIKINCQSNDAGRNFVKSLRNTGFAILYNHSLDTKLISDVYNEWSQFFNSEEKYNYTFNPNRQDGYFPLQSENAKGYNTKDLKEFFHYYEWGQYPDNISDNTKYIFHLLLEIGKELLDWIDQYSPEDVKRHYSIPLSEMIVKSRMNLLRIIHYPPLKDKITYGAIRAAAHGDINLITILPAGS
;
A
#
# COMPACT_ATOMS: atom_id res chain seq x y z
N MET A 1 25.54 5.29 15.36
CA MET A 1 24.26 4.87 15.96
C MET A 1 23.35 4.54 14.79
N SER A 2 22.73 3.36 14.76
CA SER A 2 21.74 3.06 13.70
C SER A 2 20.53 3.96 13.90
N ASP A 3 20.18 4.78 12.91
CA ASP A 3 18.96 5.57 12.95
C ASP A 3 17.76 4.61 13.02
N GLN A 4 17.03 4.65 14.15
CA GLN A 4 15.83 3.82 14.36
C GLN A 4 14.61 4.52 13.76
N ILE A 5 13.70 3.74 13.18
CA ILE A 5 12.40 4.23 12.72
C ILE A 5 11.60 4.71 13.94
N ILE A 6 11.11 5.95 13.88
CA ILE A 6 10.38 6.57 14.99
C ILE A 6 8.91 6.14 14.94
N LYS A 7 8.37 5.74 16.09
CA LYS A 7 6.92 5.56 16.30
C LYS A 7 6.31 6.89 16.73
N ILE A 8 5.31 7.37 16.01
CA ILE A 8 4.75 8.72 16.14
C ILE A 8 3.26 8.63 16.41
N ASN A 9 2.82 9.27 17.49
CA ASN A 9 1.40 9.46 17.78
C ASN A 9 0.84 10.54 16.84
N CYS A 10 -0.15 10.21 16.02
CA CYS A 10 -0.76 11.16 15.08
C CYS A 10 -1.42 12.35 15.78
N GLN A 11 -1.84 12.19 17.04
CA GLN A 11 -2.52 13.22 17.81
C GLN A 11 -1.56 14.18 18.55
N SER A 12 -0.25 13.99 18.42
CA SER A 12 0.75 14.85 19.06
C SER A 12 0.98 16.14 18.27
N ASN A 13 1.18 17.27 18.96
CA ASN A 13 1.51 18.55 18.33
C ASN A 13 2.81 18.51 17.50
N ASP A 14 3.74 17.60 17.83
CA ASP A 14 5.01 17.42 17.12
C ASP A 14 4.98 16.28 16.08
N ALA A 15 3.79 15.72 15.77
CA ALA A 15 3.65 14.57 14.88
C ALA A 15 4.31 14.81 13.51
N GLY A 16 3.96 15.91 12.82
CA GLY A 16 4.51 16.23 11.49
C GLY A 16 6.02 16.43 11.50
N ARG A 17 6.57 17.13 12.50
CA ARG A 17 8.02 17.33 12.63
C ARG A 17 8.76 16.00 12.81
N ASN A 18 8.26 15.13 13.68
CA ASN A 18 8.88 13.82 13.94
C ASN A 18 8.72 12.87 12.74
N PHE A 19 7.60 12.94 12.03
CA PHE A 19 7.34 12.21 10.80
C PHE A 19 8.39 12.52 9.72
N VAL A 20 8.56 13.81 9.39
CA VAL A 20 9.54 14.23 8.37
C VAL A 20 10.98 13.91 8.79
N LYS A 21 11.30 14.02 10.08
CA LYS A 21 12.62 13.60 10.60
C LYS A 21 12.86 12.10 10.41
N SER A 22 11.88 11.25 10.70
CA SER A 22 12.01 9.79 10.53
C SER A 22 12.17 9.43 9.05
N LEU A 23 11.36 10.02 8.16
CA LEU A 23 11.45 9.83 6.72
C LEU A 23 12.82 10.25 6.18
N ARG A 24 13.34 11.42 6.57
CA ARG A 24 14.65 11.89 6.11
C ARG A 24 15.79 10.95 6.52
N ASN A 25 15.74 10.39 7.72
CA ASN A 25 16.83 9.57 8.24
C ASN A 25 16.77 8.11 7.75
N THR A 26 15.57 7.57 7.52
CA THR A 26 15.39 6.13 7.30
C THR A 26 14.61 5.78 6.03
N GLY A 27 13.91 6.74 5.42
CA GLY A 27 12.91 6.49 4.38
C GLY A 27 11.55 6.03 4.92
N PHE A 28 11.40 5.82 6.24
CA PHE A 28 10.21 5.25 6.85
C PHE A 28 9.76 6.01 8.11
N ALA A 29 8.48 5.87 8.44
CA ALA A 29 7.89 6.35 9.69
C ALA A 29 6.78 5.37 10.12
N ILE A 30 6.57 5.21 11.43
CA ILE A 30 5.48 4.40 11.97
C ILE A 30 4.51 5.32 12.68
N LEU A 31 3.25 5.31 12.24
CA LEU A 31 2.17 6.12 12.80
C LEU A 31 1.25 5.24 13.65
N TYR A 32 0.84 5.74 14.82
CA TYR A 32 -0.19 5.10 15.66
C TYR A 32 -1.19 6.14 16.18
N ASN A 33 -2.32 5.67 16.72
CA ASN A 33 -3.49 6.50 17.06
C ASN A 33 -3.98 7.35 15.88
N HIS A 34 -3.92 6.78 14.67
CA HIS A 34 -4.52 7.36 13.48
C HIS A 34 -6.05 7.22 13.50
N SER A 35 -6.74 8.06 12.75
CA SER A 35 -8.21 8.11 12.71
C SER A 35 -8.88 6.97 11.91
N LEU A 36 -8.10 6.08 11.29
CA LEU A 36 -8.63 4.97 10.51
C LEU A 36 -9.28 3.92 11.43
N ASP A 37 -10.57 3.64 11.21
CA ASP A 37 -11.34 2.67 11.99
C ASP A 37 -10.80 1.24 11.80
N THR A 38 -10.41 0.61 12.90
CA THR A 38 -9.90 -0.76 12.90
C THR A 38 -10.97 -1.78 12.48
N LYS A 39 -12.25 -1.49 12.72
CA LYS A 39 -13.35 -2.33 12.23
C LYS A 39 -13.44 -2.29 10.72
N LEU A 40 -13.35 -1.10 10.11
CA LEU A 40 -13.32 -0.96 8.65
C LEU A 40 -12.15 -1.73 8.02
N ILE A 41 -10.95 -1.62 8.61
CA ILE A 41 -9.79 -2.40 8.15
C ILE A 41 -10.10 -3.90 8.21
N SER A 42 -10.62 -4.38 9.34
CA SER A 42 -10.96 -5.80 9.53
C SER A 42 -12.03 -6.29 8.54
N ASP A 43 -13.07 -5.50 8.31
CA ASP A 43 -14.14 -5.82 7.35
C ASP A 43 -13.58 -5.96 5.93
N VAL A 44 -12.74 -5.01 5.49
CA VAL A 44 -12.04 -5.08 4.20
C VAL A 44 -11.14 -6.31 4.11
N TYR A 45 -10.36 -6.62 5.16
CA TYR A 45 -9.54 -7.82 5.20
C TYR A 45 -10.37 -9.10 5.05
N ASN A 46 -11.52 -9.18 5.73
CA ASN A 46 -12.41 -10.35 5.68
C ASN A 46 -13.04 -10.53 4.29
N GLU A 47 -13.54 -9.45 3.68
CA GLU A 47 -14.12 -9.48 2.33
C GLU A 47 -13.09 -9.94 1.29
N TRP A 48 -11.89 -9.35 1.30
CA TRP A 48 -10.84 -9.75 0.36
C TRP A 48 -10.32 -11.16 0.61
N SER A 49 -10.24 -11.60 1.87
CA SER A 49 -9.91 -12.99 2.21
C SER A 49 -10.93 -13.97 1.60
N GLN A 50 -12.22 -13.67 1.67
CA GLN A 50 -13.26 -14.49 1.02
C GLN A 50 -13.11 -14.48 -0.51
N PHE A 51 -12.85 -13.33 -1.11
CA PHE A 51 -12.61 -13.22 -2.55
C PHE A 51 -11.39 -14.03 -3.03
N PHE A 52 -10.24 -13.94 -2.34
CA PHE A 52 -9.06 -14.72 -2.73
C PHE A 52 -9.24 -16.24 -2.51
N ASN A 53 -10.13 -16.65 -1.61
CA ASN A 53 -10.50 -18.05 -1.40
C ASN A 53 -11.61 -18.55 -2.33
N SER A 54 -12.13 -17.68 -3.21
CA SER A 54 -13.16 -17.99 -4.20
C SER A 54 -12.56 -18.26 -5.59
N GLU A 55 -13.22 -19.09 -6.39
CA GLU A 55 -12.91 -19.27 -7.82
C GLU A 55 -13.35 -18.06 -8.67
N GLU A 56 -14.24 -17.20 -8.14
CA GLU A 56 -14.71 -16.00 -8.85
C GLU A 56 -13.58 -15.01 -9.14
N LYS A 57 -12.47 -15.05 -8.39
CA LYS A 57 -11.31 -14.18 -8.61
C LYS A 57 -10.75 -14.26 -10.03
N TYR A 58 -10.88 -15.42 -10.69
CA TYR A 58 -10.40 -15.61 -12.06
C TYR A 58 -11.22 -14.84 -13.10
N ASN A 59 -12.48 -14.47 -12.78
CA ASN A 59 -13.30 -13.61 -13.63
C ASN A 59 -12.77 -12.17 -13.70
N TYR A 60 -11.88 -11.79 -12.77
CA TYR A 60 -11.33 -10.45 -12.66
C TYR A 60 -9.84 -10.39 -13.00
N THR A 61 -9.32 -11.37 -13.75
CA THR A 61 -7.90 -11.43 -14.13
C THR A 61 -7.44 -10.10 -14.74
N PHE A 62 -6.23 -9.68 -14.39
CA PHE A 62 -5.71 -8.36 -14.71
C PHE A 62 -5.70 -8.08 -16.22
N ASN A 63 -5.93 -6.82 -16.58
CA ASN A 63 -5.77 -6.35 -17.95
C ASN A 63 -4.28 -6.12 -18.27
N PRO A 64 -3.68 -6.73 -19.30
CA PRO A 64 -2.26 -6.56 -19.59
C PRO A 64 -1.81 -5.12 -19.92
N ASN A 65 -2.71 -4.30 -20.47
CA ASN A 65 -2.41 -2.92 -20.85
C ASN A 65 -2.62 -1.95 -19.69
N ARG A 66 -3.72 -2.13 -18.94
CA ARG A 66 -4.14 -1.23 -17.87
C ARG A 66 -3.63 -1.66 -16.49
N GLN A 67 -3.24 -2.92 -16.34
CA GLN A 67 -2.72 -3.54 -15.11
C GLN A 67 -3.70 -3.48 -13.92
N ASP A 68 -5.00 -3.31 -14.16
CA ASP A 68 -6.07 -3.37 -13.16
C ASP A 68 -6.70 -4.76 -13.09
N GLY A 69 -7.06 -5.20 -11.89
CA GLY A 69 -7.65 -6.52 -11.62
C GLY A 69 -6.75 -7.48 -10.85
N TYR A 70 -7.09 -8.76 -10.90
CA TYR A 70 -6.50 -9.87 -10.17
C TYR A 70 -5.26 -10.45 -10.86
N PHE A 71 -4.18 -10.56 -10.12
CA PHE A 71 -2.93 -11.19 -10.50
C PHE A 71 -2.81 -12.53 -9.78
N PRO A 72 -2.91 -13.66 -10.51
CA PRO A 72 -2.81 -14.98 -9.92
C PRO A 72 -1.39 -15.30 -9.46
N LEU A 73 -1.27 -16.31 -8.61
CA LEU A 73 0.03 -16.91 -8.26
C LEU A 73 0.78 -17.30 -9.54
N GLN A 74 2.05 -16.92 -9.66
CA GLN A 74 2.87 -17.40 -10.76
C GLN A 74 3.19 -18.88 -10.55
N SER A 75 2.61 -19.73 -11.40
CA SER A 75 2.92 -21.15 -11.49
C SER A 75 4.33 -21.37 -12.03
N GLU A 76 4.96 -22.45 -11.57
CA GLU A 76 6.36 -22.93 -11.74
C GLU A 76 6.87 -23.02 -13.19
N ASN A 77 6.03 -22.73 -14.19
CA ASN A 77 6.30 -22.94 -15.61
C ASN A 77 6.73 -21.70 -16.40
N ALA A 78 6.94 -20.55 -15.76
CA ALA A 78 7.55 -19.39 -16.40
C ALA A 78 9.05 -19.66 -16.65
N LYS A 79 9.39 -20.11 -17.86
CA LYS A 79 10.76 -20.35 -18.33
C LYS A 79 11.68 -19.18 -17.93
N GLY A 80 12.51 -19.38 -16.89
CA GLY A 80 13.58 -18.45 -16.51
C GLY A 80 13.61 -18.01 -15.04
N TYR A 81 12.57 -18.27 -14.23
CA TYR A 81 12.55 -17.88 -12.80
C TYR A 81 12.43 -19.10 -11.90
N ASN A 82 13.46 -19.35 -11.07
CA ASN A 82 13.57 -20.52 -10.19
C ASN A 82 12.77 -20.38 -8.87
N THR A 83 12.03 -19.28 -8.69
CA THR A 83 11.33 -18.93 -7.45
C THR A 83 9.85 -18.67 -7.73
N LYS A 84 8.97 -19.51 -7.16
CA LYS A 84 7.51 -19.32 -7.18
C LYS A 84 7.13 -17.99 -6.57
N ASP A 85 6.23 -17.25 -7.20
CA ASP A 85 5.59 -16.13 -6.51
C ASP A 85 4.64 -16.69 -5.45
N LEU A 86 4.89 -16.35 -4.19
CA LEU A 86 4.13 -16.84 -3.04
C LEU A 86 2.96 -15.93 -2.68
N LYS A 87 2.62 -14.98 -3.56
CA LYS A 87 1.52 -14.04 -3.38
C LYS A 87 0.67 -13.94 -4.63
N GLU A 88 -0.61 -13.71 -4.40
CA GLU A 88 -1.56 -13.21 -5.38
C GLU A 88 -1.98 -11.80 -4.94
N PHE A 89 -2.45 -10.97 -5.86
CA PHE A 89 -2.86 -9.62 -5.50
C PHE A 89 -3.93 -9.09 -6.44
N PHE A 90 -4.62 -8.04 -6.00
CA PHE A 90 -5.57 -7.29 -6.81
C PHE A 90 -5.12 -5.84 -6.89
N HIS A 91 -5.08 -5.28 -8.09
CA HIS A 91 -4.86 -3.85 -8.31
C HIS A 91 -6.20 -3.14 -8.44
N TYR A 92 -6.56 -2.40 -7.39
CA TYR A 92 -7.71 -1.51 -7.42
C TYR A 92 -7.27 -0.10 -7.82
N TYR A 93 -7.81 0.36 -8.93
CA TYR A 93 -7.85 1.75 -9.35
C TYR A 93 -9.31 2.20 -9.36
N GLU A 94 -9.58 3.47 -9.07
CA GLU A 94 -10.95 4.01 -9.05
C GLU A 94 -11.69 3.84 -10.40
N TRP A 95 -10.95 3.81 -11.52
CA TRP A 95 -11.48 3.57 -12.88
C TRP A 95 -11.44 2.09 -13.30
N GLY A 96 -10.88 1.22 -12.46
CA GLY A 96 -10.49 -0.15 -12.79
C GLY A 96 -11.57 -1.20 -12.59
N GLN A 97 -11.19 -2.46 -12.79
CA GLN A 97 -12.01 -3.62 -12.40
C GLN A 97 -12.33 -3.59 -10.90
N TYR A 98 -13.55 -3.99 -10.55
CA TYR A 98 -14.01 -4.11 -9.17
C TYR A 98 -14.94 -5.32 -9.04
N PRO A 99 -14.69 -6.27 -8.12
CA PRO A 99 -15.56 -7.42 -7.96
C PRO A 99 -16.95 -7.06 -7.43
N ASP A 100 -17.99 -7.62 -8.03
CA ASP A 100 -19.40 -7.37 -7.63
C ASP A 100 -19.71 -7.85 -6.20
N ASN A 101 -18.93 -8.80 -5.69
CA ASN A 101 -19.10 -9.38 -4.36
C ASN A 101 -18.28 -8.67 -3.26
N ILE A 102 -17.50 -7.63 -3.60
CA ILE A 102 -16.79 -6.80 -2.63
C ILE A 102 -17.64 -5.54 -2.34
N SER A 103 -17.81 -5.21 -1.07
CA SER A 103 -18.63 -4.06 -0.68
C SER A 103 -17.90 -2.74 -0.95
N ASP A 104 -18.59 -1.60 -0.88
CA ASP A 104 -17.96 -0.28 -1.05
C ASP A 104 -16.98 0.10 0.08
N ASN A 105 -16.80 -0.75 1.11
CA ASN A 105 -15.79 -0.55 2.16
C ASN A 105 -14.38 -0.36 1.59
N THR A 106 -14.04 -1.08 0.52
CA THR A 106 -12.71 -0.94 -0.14
C THR A 106 -12.56 0.43 -0.81
N LYS A 107 -13.62 0.95 -1.42
CA LYS A 107 -13.60 2.30 -2.00
C LYS A 107 -13.50 3.35 -0.90
N TYR A 108 -14.24 3.15 0.19
CA TYR A 108 -14.22 4.05 1.33
C TYR A 108 -12.83 4.12 1.99
N ILE A 109 -12.22 2.96 2.30
CA ILE A 109 -10.87 2.92 2.89
C ILE A 109 -9.82 3.52 1.94
N PHE A 110 -9.97 3.32 0.63
CA PHE A 110 -9.08 3.95 -0.37
C PHE A 110 -9.13 5.48 -0.27
N HIS A 111 -10.31 6.08 -0.21
CA HIS A 111 -10.43 7.53 -0.07
C HIS A 111 -9.92 8.04 1.29
N LEU A 112 -10.15 7.30 2.37
CA LEU A 112 -9.57 7.65 3.68
C LEU A 112 -8.03 7.62 3.66
N LEU A 113 -7.43 6.62 3.00
CA LEU A 113 -5.98 6.55 2.84
C LEU A 113 -5.43 7.69 1.98
N LEU A 114 -6.16 8.14 0.97
CA LEU A 114 -5.79 9.32 0.18
C LEU A 114 -5.84 10.60 1.02
N GLU A 115 -6.86 10.78 1.87
CA GLU A 115 -6.93 11.94 2.76
C GLU A 115 -5.81 11.92 3.82
N ILE A 116 -5.50 10.75 4.40
CA ILE A 116 -4.31 10.59 5.25
C ILE A 116 -3.04 10.93 4.45
N GLY A 117 -2.92 10.44 3.22
CA GLY A 117 -1.78 10.74 2.35
C GLY A 117 -1.60 12.23 2.08
N LYS A 118 -2.70 12.97 1.88
CA LYS A 118 -2.66 14.44 1.73
C LYS A 118 -2.13 15.11 2.99
N GLU A 119 -2.62 14.74 4.17
CA GLU A 119 -2.12 15.27 5.45
C GLU A 119 -0.63 14.99 5.66
N LEU A 120 -0.17 13.77 5.33
CA LEU A 120 1.24 13.42 5.44
C LEU A 120 2.12 14.18 4.44
N LEU A 121 1.63 14.41 3.22
CA LEU A 121 2.32 15.24 2.23
C LEU A 121 2.36 16.71 2.66
N ASP A 122 1.29 17.23 3.28
CA ASP A 122 1.28 18.57 3.87
C ASP A 122 2.32 18.69 5.00
N TRP A 123 2.50 17.65 5.83
CA TRP A 123 3.58 17.64 6.82
C TRP A 123 4.96 17.65 6.15
N ILE A 124 5.16 16.90 5.07
CA ILE A 124 6.42 16.91 4.31
C ILE A 124 6.67 18.31 3.75
N ASP A 125 5.67 18.93 3.12
CA ASP A 125 5.77 20.30 2.62
C ASP A 125 6.07 21.30 3.73
N GLN A 126 5.41 21.18 4.88
CA GLN A 126 5.58 22.13 5.98
C GLN A 126 6.98 22.05 6.60
N TYR A 127 7.50 20.84 6.83
CA TYR A 127 8.74 20.63 7.59
C TYR A 127 9.97 20.32 6.74
N SER A 128 9.85 20.30 5.41
CA SER A 128 11.02 20.25 4.53
C SER A 128 11.89 21.52 4.67
N PRO A 129 13.21 21.44 4.49
CA PRO A 129 14.06 22.63 4.40
C PRO A 129 13.70 23.50 3.19
N GLU A 130 13.86 24.83 3.29
CA GLU A 130 13.50 25.77 2.20
C GLU A 130 14.27 25.52 0.90
N ASP A 131 15.53 25.10 1.00
CA ASP A 131 16.36 24.73 -0.15
C ASP A 131 15.87 23.46 -0.87
N VAL A 132 15.09 22.61 -0.20
CA VAL A 132 14.37 21.47 -0.78
C VAL A 132 13.02 21.92 -1.33
N LYS A 133 12.22 22.65 -0.54
CA LYS A 133 10.86 23.08 -0.92
C LYS A 133 10.80 23.86 -2.23
N ARG A 134 11.81 24.69 -2.51
CA ARG A 134 11.89 25.47 -3.77
C ARG A 134 11.92 24.59 -5.04
N HIS A 135 12.18 23.29 -4.91
CA HIS A 135 12.18 22.34 -6.01
C HIS A 135 10.81 21.68 -6.24
N TYR A 136 9.84 21.87 -5.35
CA TYR A 136 8.47 21.41 -5.56
C TYR A 136 7.78 22.35 -6.55
N SER A 137 7.31 21.81 -7.68
CA SER A 137 6.62 22.58 -8.72
C SER A 137 5.22 23.02 -8.32
N ILE A 138 4.61 22.26 -7.41
CA ILE A 138 3.30 22.46 -6.77
C ILE A 138 3.35 21.88 -5.36
N PRO A 139 2.41 22.20 -4.46
CA PRO A 139 2.30 21.51 -3.17
C PRO A 139 2.23 19.99 -3.37
N LEU A 140 2.94 19.24 -2.53
CA LEU A 140 3.04 17.78 -2.62
C LEU A 140 1.67 17.11 -2.48
N SER A 141 0.79 17.62 -1.61
CA SER A 141 -0.57 17.11 -1.44
C SER A 141 -1.42 17.24 -2.71
N GLU A 142 -1.18 18.25 -3.54
CA GLU A 142 -1.85 18.44 -4.83
C GLU A 142 -1.38 17.44 -5.90
N MET A 143 -0.18 16.86 -5.77
CA MET A 143 0.34 15.89 -6.74
C MET A 143 -0.48 14.58 -6.80
N ILE A 144 -1.22 14.26 -5.73
CA ILE A 144 -2.02 13.03 -5.64
C ILE A 144 -3.51 13.25 -5.89
N VAL A 145 -3.97 14.52 -5.91
CA VAL A 145 -5.39 14.85 -6.10
C VAL A 145 -5.83 14.46 -7.51
N LYS A 146 -6.89 13.65 -7.60
CA LYS A 146 -7.46 13.12 -8.87
C LYS A 146 -6.43 12.37 -9.74
N SER A 147 -5.32 11.91 -9.16
CA SER A 147 -4.36 11.08 -9.87
C SER A 147 -5.00 9.74 -10.22
N ARG A 148 -5.11 9.47 -11.51
CA ARG A 148 -5.58 8.17 -12.02
C ARG A 148 -4.59 7.04 -11.72
N MET A 149 -3.39 7.35 -11.24
CA MET A 149 -2.36 6.37 -10.92
C MET A 149 -2.33 5.97 -9.43
N ASN A 150 -3.17 6.58 -8.60
CA ASN A 150 -3.34 6.14 -7.21
C ASN A 150 -3.85 4.70 -7.20
N LEU A 151 -3.09 3.82 -6.54
CA LEU A 151 -3.30 2.37 -6.53
C LEU A 151 -3.50 1.90 -5.09
N LEU A 152 -4.58 1.17 -4.85
CA LEU A 152 -4.66 0.26 -3.71
C LEU A 152 -4.28 -1.14 -4.19
N ARG A 153 -3.13 -1.64 -3.74
CA ARG A 153 -2.70 -3.01 -4.00
C ARG A 153 -3.11 -3.89 -2.83
N ILE A 154 -4.11 -4.75 -3.04
CA ILE A 154 -4.53 -5.75 -2.06
C ILE A 154 -3.70 -7.01 -2.27
N ILE A 155 -2.92 -7.41 -1.27
CA ILE A 155 -1.99 -8.56 -1.37
C ILE A 155 -2.48 -9.69 -0.47
N HIS A 156 -2.53 -10.89 -1.02
CA HIS A 156 -2.82 -12.12 -0.28
C HIS A 156 -1.64 -13.09 -0.39
N TYR A 157 -1.23 -13.62 0.76
CA TYR A 157 -0.24 -14.69 0.86
C TYR A 157 -0.95 -15.96 1.33
N PRO A 158 -1.29 -16.88 0.40
CA PRO A 158 -1.98 -18.12 0.75
C PRO A 158 -1.20 -18.95 1.78
N PRO A 159 -1.89 -19.75 2.61
CA PRO A 159 -1.23 -20.72 3.48
C PRO A 159 -0.31 -21.65 2.68
N LEU A 160 0.92 -21.84 3.18
CA LEU A 160 1.90 -22.70 2.53
C LEU A 160 1.50 -24.17 2.74
N LYS A 161 1.35 -24.94 1.65
CA LYS A 161 0.81 -26.30 1.70
C LYS A 161 1.81 -27.40 2.10
N ASP A 162 3.13 -27.21 1.96
CA ASP A 162 4.18 -28.02 2.62
C ASP A 162 5.61 -27.61 2.16
N LYS A 163 6.60 -27.83 3.04
CA LYS A 163 8.06 -27.59 2.94
C LYS A 163 8.47 -26.24 2.30
N ILE A 164 8.67 -25.24 3.15
CA ILE A 164 9.42 -24.02 2.81
C ILE A 164 10.81 -24.45 2.33
N THR A 165 11.14 -24.17 1.08
CA THR A 165 12.52 -24.24 0.59
C THR A 165 13.33 -23.19 1.34
N TYR A 166 14.41 -23.61 2.00
CA TYR A 166 15.34 -22.73 2.68
C TYR A 166 15.80 -21.64 1.69
N GLY A 167 15.49 -20.36 1.98
CA GLY A 167 15.77 -19.23 1.09
C GLY A 167 14.56 -18.62 0.36
N ALA A 168 13.33 -19.09 0.59
CA ALA A 168 12.13 -18.42 0.06
C ALA A 168 11.96 -17.01 0.66
N ILE A 169 12.08 -15.98 -0.18
CA ILE A 169 11.90 -14.57 0.20
C ILE A 169 10.44 -14.17 -0.09
N ARG A 170 9.68 -13.69 0.91
CA ARG A 170 8.27 -13.26 0.73
C ARG A 170 8.14 -12.05 -0.20
N ALA A 171 9.03 -11.08 -0.05
CA ALA A 171 9.17 -9.93 -0.93
C ALA A 171 10.65 -9.58 -1.04
N ALA A 172 11.19 -9.56 -2.26
CA ALA A 172 12.58 -9.17 -2.50
C ALA A 172 12.80 -7.71 -2.10
N ALA A 173 14.04 -7.34 -1.75
CA ALA A 173 14.40 -5.96 -1.50
C ALA A 173 14.11 -5.10 -2.74
N HIS A 174 13.31 -4.06 -2.57
CA HIS A 174 12.96 -3.10 -3.61
C HIS A 174 12.71 -1.72 -2.99
N GLY A 175 12.80 -0.68 -3.81
CA GLY A 175 12.29 0.65 -3.49
C GLY A 175 10.99 0.90 -4.25
N ASP A 176 10.15 1.75 -3.68
CA ASP A 176 8.93 2.22 -4.31
C ASP A 176 9.24 3.37 -5.28
N ILE A 177 8.58 3.38 -6.45
CA ILE A 177 8.78 4.41 -7.49
C ILE A 177 7.80 5.60 -7.36
N ASN A 178 6.70 5.39 -6.63
CA ASN A 178 5.66 6.39 -6.38
C ASN A 178 6.10 7.44 -5.34
N LEU A 179 5.25 8.45 -5.14
CA LEU A 179 5.56 9.59 -4.25
C LEU A 179 5.69 9.16 -2.78
N ILE A 180 4.66 8.52 -2.23
CA ILE A 180 4.67 7.87 -0.91
C ILE A 180 3.80 6.61 -0.94
N THR A 181 4.08 5.67 -0.05
CA THR A 181 3.29 4.45 0.17
C THR A 181 2.76 4.43 1.60
N ILE A 182 1.47 4.15 1.75
CA ILE A 182 0.81 3.98 3.06
C ILE A 182 0.41 2.51 3.19
N LEU A 183 0.88 1.88 4.26
CA LEU A 183 0.56 0.50 4.58
C LEU A 183 -0.08 0.42 5.96
N PRO A 184 -1.41 0.20 6.06
CA PRO A 184 -2.03 -0.19 7.31
C PRO A 184 -1.36 -1.49 7.80
N ALA A 185 -0.94 -1.50 9.07
CA ALA A 185 -0.44 -2.74 9.67
C ALA A 185 -1.61 -3.74 9.77
N GLY A 186 -1.43 -4.93 9.18
CA GLY A 186 -2.38 -6.01 9.34
C GLY A 186 -2.47 -6.45 10.81
N SER A 187 -3.67 -6.83 11.24
CA SER A 187 -3.94 -7.48 12.53
C SER A 187 -3.53 -8.96 12.50
#